data_AF-A0AAU3NVA4-F1
#
_entry.id   AF-A0AAU3NVA4-F1
#
_cell.length_a   1.000
_cell.length_b   1.000
_cell.length_c   1.000
_cell.angle_alpha   90.00
_cell.angle_beta   90.00
_cell.angle_gamma   90.00
#
_symmetry.space_group_name_H-M   'P 1'
#
loop_
_entity.id
_entity.type
_entity.pdbx_description
1 polymer ?
#
loop_
_entity_poly.entity_id
_entity_poly.type
_entity_poly.pdbx_seq_one_letter_code
_entity_poly.pdbx_strand_id
1 'polypeptide(L)'
;MADLPDLRLHVTLAPVADLWARLSRGPQAVARRAALQALEALSGIVDERVVPQLLADRLTDRLQEAGGEALVREPMGWLLGRGLVQRQACADPRCDDGIRLDTGSDCPRCEDVVQVRRAWRSRITAEADERMPGADSAARRDVIEAGLRRRALIEAEDAAIRRAKAEAEQGRRQAACAAAEARVQTEHKFAAVAEALLQAEPCADCGAQRSGGLCEACGYRRETPCLAAEAGLITAAWSAALGDADDVQAVAAAVQAALPDYRQKALAMPARTPEAEAEARRAYATEQGRRQYRRDPDGPLAAAAARQAAEQARERTAHHLLATRLEQLRELERGRIAAATPRPRSERTD
;
A
#
# COMPACT_ATOMS: atom_id res chain seq x y z
N MET A 1 32.33 2.65 -14.36
CA MET A 1 30.91 3.03 -14.21
C MET A 1 29.96 2.36 -15.21
N ALA A 2 30.44 1.79 -16.33
CA ALA A 2 29.61 1.14 -17.36
C ALA A 2 28.87 -0.14 -16.91
N ASP A 3 29.11 -0.62 -15.69
CA ASP A 3 28.56 -1.88 -15.15
C ASP A 3 27.53 -1.63 -14.01
N LEU A 4 27.02 -0.40 -13.89
CA LEU A 4 25.92 -0.07 -12.98
C LEU A 4 24.59 -0.32 -13.69
N PRO A 5 23.76 -1.28 -13.24
CA PRO A 5 22.53 -1.66 -13.94
C PRO A 5 21.38 -0.65 -13.80
N ASP A 6 21.56 0.39 -12.97
CA ASP A 6 20.54 1.37 -12.63
C ASP A 6 21.00 2.77 -13.07
N LEU A 7 20.21 3.39 -13.95
CA LEU A 7 20.45 4.73 -14.46
C LEU A 7 20.47 5.78 -13.33
N ARG A 8 19.65 5.61 -12.28
CA ARG A 8 19.63 6.52 -11.12
C ARG A 8 20.96 6.50 -10.38
N LEU A 9 21.54 5.31 -10.19
CA LEU A 9 22.87 5.16 -9.59
C LEU A 9 23.96 5.77 -10.47
N HIS A 10 23.84 5.62 -11.79
CA HIS A 10 24.80 6.21 -12.72
C HIS A 10 24.82 7.74 -12.61
N VAL A 11 23.64 8.38 -12.63
CA VAL A 11 23.50 9.84 -12.45
C VAL A 11 24.06 10.27 -11.09
N THR A 12 23.65 9.59 -10.03
CA THR A 12 24.04 9.90 -8.65
C THR A 12 25.56 9.89 -8.45
N LEU A 13 26.24 8.85 -8.96
CA LEU A 13 27.66 8.62 -8.70
C LEU A 13 28.58 9.24 -9.75
N ALA A 14 28.03 9.84 -10.80
CA ALA A 14 28.81 10.50 -11.85
C ALA A 14 29.81 11.54 -11.32
N PRO A 15 29.48 12.39 -10.33
CA PRO A 15 30.41 13.38 -9.79
C PRO A 15 31.60 12.80 -9.03
N VAL A 16 31.56 11.51 -8.70
CA VAL A 16 32.58 10.79 -7.92
C VAL A 16 33.11 9.58 -8.68
N ALA A 17 33.06 9.63 -10.02
CA ALA A 17 33.45 8.54 -10.91
C ALA A 17 34.89 8.07 -10.67
N ASP A 18 35.81 9.01 -10.42
CA ASP A 18 37.23 8.69 -10.22
C ASP A 18 37.49 8.15 -8.82
N LEU A 19 36.77 8.66 -7.81
CA LEU A 19 36.74 8.05 -6.48
C LEU A 19 36.20 6.62 -6.53
N TRP A 20 35.16 6.39 -7.33
CA TRP A 20 34.57 5.07 -7.54
C TRP A 20 35.53 4.10 -8.24
N ALA A 21 36.29 4.57 -9.24
CA ALA A 21 37.27 3.77 -9.96
C ALA A 21 38.42 3.28 -9.07
N ARG A 22 38.73 4.02 -7.99
CA ARG A 22 39.75 3.64 -6.99
C ARG A 22 39.29 2.54 -6.03
N LEU A 23 38.00 2.20 -6.01
CA LEU A 23 37.45 1.18 -5.12
C LEU A 23 37.53 -0.22 -5.75
N SER A 24 37.84 -1.23 -4.93
CA SER A 24 37.70 -2.63 -5.34
C SER A 24 36.23 -3.09 -5.30
N ARG A 25 35.92 -4.25 -5.89
CA ARG A 25 34.53 -4.74 -6.04
C ARG A 25 33.74 -4.84 -4.74
N GLY A 26 34.37 -5.26 -3.64
CA GLY A 26 33.72 -5.36 -2.32
C GLY A 26 33.28 -3.98 -1.80
N PRO A 27 34.20 -3.03 -1.64
CA PRO A 27 33.89 -1.63 -1.38
C PRO A 27 32.85 -1.02 -2.33
N GLN A 28 32.93 -1.26 -3.64
CA GLN A 28 31.91 -0.78 -4.58
C GLN A 28 30.51 -1.32 -4.24
N ALA A 29 30.37 -2.58 -3.84
CA ALA A 29 29.07 -3.13 -3.44
C ALA A 29 28.50 -2.45 -2.18
N VAL A 30 29.36 -2.09 -1.22
CA VAL A 30 28.94 -1.35 -0.01
C VAL A 30 28.52 0.07 -0.36
N ALA A 31 29.34 0.80 -1.13
CA ALA A 31 29.02 2.16 -1.56
C ALA A 31 27.75 2.20 -2.44
N ARG A 32 27.54 1.20 -3.29
CA ARG A 32 26.29 1.03 -4.06
C ARG A 32 25.07 0.92 -3.14
N ARG A 33 25.15 0.07 -2.11
CA ARG A 33 24.05 -0.11 -1.14
C ARG A 33 23.76 1.20 -0.40
N ALA A 34 24.79 1.92 0.01
CA ALA A 34 24.64 3.21 0.67
C ALA A 34 24.01 4.27 -0.25
N ALA A 35 24.40 4.31 -1.53
CA ALA A 35 23.80 5.21 -2.51
C ALA A 35 22.32 4.88 -2.75
N LEU A 36 21.95 3.60 -2.87
CA LEU A 36 20.55 3.17 -2.97
C LEU A 36 19.74 3.56 -1.73
N GLN A 37 20.30 3.40 -0.53
CA GLN A 37 19.66 3.83 0.71
C GLN A 37 19.46 5.36 0.76
N ALA A 38 20.43 6.13 0.29
CA ALA A 38 20.33 7.58 0.21
C ALA A 38 19.26 8.01 -0.80
N LEU A 39 19.18 7.35 -1.96
CA LEU A 39 18.11 7.56 -2.94
C LEU A 39 16.73 7.30 -2.32
N GLU A 40 16.56 6.16 -1.66
CA GLU A 40 15.29 5.79 -1.01
C GLU A 40 14.87 6.79 0.07
N ALA A 41 15.82 7.20 0.92
CA ALA A 41 15.56 8.18 1.98
C ALA A 41 15.08 9.52 1.43
N LEU A 42 15.58 9.93 0.25
CA LEU A 42 15.20 11.18 -0.40
C LEU A 42 13.87 11.09 -1.17
N SER A 43 13.51 9.93 -1.72
CA SER A 43 12.23 9.72 -2.41
C SER A 43 11.01 9.98 -1.50
N GLY A 44 11.19 9.88 -0.18
CA GLY A 44 10.17 10.26 0.80
C GLY A 44 10.06 11.77 1.10
N ILE A 45 10.94 12.58 0.52
CA ILE A 45 11.08 14.03 0.80
C ILE A 45 10.86 14.86 -0.47
N VAL A 46 11.42 14.43 -1.59
CA VAL A 46 11.36 15.11 -2.89
C VAL A 46 10.86 14.15 -3.97
N ASP A 47 10.45 14.70 -5.12
CA ASP A 47 9.99 13.90 -6.26
C ASP A 47 11.07 12.91 -6.71
N GLU A 48 10.69 11.65 -6.91
CA GLU A 48 11.59 10.56 -7.26
C GLU A 48 12.44 10.85 -8.52
N ARG A 49 11.93 11.66 -9.46
CA ARG A 49 12.63 12.04 -10.69
C ARG A 49 13.80 12.98 -10.43
N VAL A 50 13.73 13.81 -9.39
CA VAL A 50 14.80 14.78 -9.07
C VAL A 50 15.84 14.20 -8.10
N VAL A 51 15.49 13.14 -7.36
CA VAL A 51 16.35 12.52 -6.34
C VAL A 51 17.78 12.21 -6.84
N PRO A 52 17.99 11.55 -8.01
CA PRO A 52 19.34 11.21 -8.44
C PRO A 52 20.22 12.44 -8.72
N GLN A 53 19.63 13.46 -9.34
CA GLN A 53 20.34 14.71 -9.63
C GLN A 53 20.64 15.48 -8.34
N LEU A 54 19.68 15.59 -7.43
CA LEU A 54 19.87 16.22 -6.13
C LEU A 54 21.03 15.57 -5.35
N LEU A 55 21.12 14.25 -5.35
CA LEU A 55 22.22 13.55 -4.68
C LEU A 55 23.57 13.74 -5.41
N ALA A 56 23.57 13.85 -6.73
CA ALA A 56 24.76 14.17 -7.51
C ALA A 56 25.25 15.60 -7.22
N ASP A 57 24.35 16.60 -7.19
CA ASP A 57 24.69 17.99 -6.88
C ASP A 57 25.32 18.08 -5.47
N ARG A 58 24.73 17.39 -4.49
CA ARG A 58 25.29 17.29 -3.12
C ARG A 58 26.67 16.67 -3.09
N LEU A 59 26.91 15.59 -3.84
CA LEU A 59 28.23 14.97 -3.93
C LEU A 59 29.25 15.92 -4.55
N THR A 60 28.84 16.70 -5.55
CA THR A 60 29.66 17.72 -6.20
C THR A 60 30.08 18.80 -5.20
N ASP A 61 29.12 19.38 -4.47
CA ASP A 61 29.40 20.44 -3.48
C ASP A 61 30.36 19.94 -2.39
N ARG A 62 30.13 18.73 -1.88
CA ARG A 62 30.97 18.12 -0.84
C ARG A 62 32.36 17.79 -1.33
N LEU A 63 32.49 17.46 -2.60
CA LEU A 63 33.77 17.20 -3.22
C LEU A 63 34.56 18.49 -3.38
N GLN A 64 33.89 19.60 -3.73
CA GLN A 64 34.48 20.93 -3.72
C GLN A 64 34.91 21.36 -2.32
N GLU A 65 34.09 21.10 -1.28
CA GLU A 65 34.48 21.33 0.13
C GLU A 65 35.74 20.55 0.53
N ALA A 66 35.94 19.34 0.00
CA ALA A 66 37.14 18.54 0.23
C ALA A 66 38.38 19.04 -0.54
N GLY A 67 38.21 20.05 -1.40
CA GLY A 67 39.24 20.56 -2.31
C GLY A 67 39.47 19.67 -3.54
N GLY A 68 38.47 18.87 -3.93
CA GLY A 68 38.47 18.01 -5.11
C GLY A 68 38.84 16.55 -4.84
N GLU A 69 38.60 15.69 -5.83
CA GLU A 69 38.80 14.22 -5.74
C GLU A 69 40.23 13.80 -5.39
N ALA A 70 41.22 14.58 -5.85
CA ALA A 70 42.63 14.29 -5.61
C ALA A 70 43.01 14.35 -4.12
N LEU A 71 42.32 15.18 -3.32
CA LEU A 71 42.59 15.35 -1.89
C LEU A 71 41.87 14.31 -1.01
N VAL A 72 40.96 13.52 -1.59
CA VAL A 72 40.29 12.44 -0.88
C VAL A 72 41.21 11.23 -0.76
N ARG A 73 41.82 11.05 0.42
CA ARG A 73 42.77 9.96 0.70
C ARG A 73 42.09 8.59 0.81
N GLU A 74 40.94 8.53 1.47
CA GLU A 74 40.17 7.30 1.69
C GLU A 74 38.79 7.41 1.01
N PRO A 75 38.64 7.02 -0.27
CA PRO A 75 37.39 7.19 -1.02
C PRO A 75 36.19 6.55 -0.35
N MET A 76 36.34 5.34 0.19
CA MET A 76 35.27 4.64 0.87
C MET A 76 34.84 5.38 2.15
N GLY A 77 35.79 5.75 3.01
CA GLY A 77 35.52 6.48 4.24
C GLY A 77 34.87 7.84 3.97
N TRP A 78 35.30 8.51 2.91
CA TRP A 78 34.69 9.78 2.48
C TRP A 78 33.26 9.59 1.98
N LEU A 79 32.99 8.60 1.12
CA LEU A 79 31.64 8.34 0.60
C LEU A 79 30.65 8.02 1.72
N LEU A 80 31.02 7.14 2.64
CA LEU A 80 30.14 6.72 3.74
C LEU A 80 30.08 7.71 4.90
N GLY A 81 31.12 8.52 5.11
CA GLY A 81 31.19 9.43 6.26
C GLY A 81 30.78 10.87 5.92
N ARG A 82 30.86 11.28 4.65
CA ARG A 82 30.61 12.66 4.23
C ARG A 82 29.78 12.77 2.96
N GLY A 83 30.10 12.00 1.93
CA GLY A 83 29.50 12.13 0.61
C GLY A 83 28.00 11.81 0.61
N LEU A 84 27.63 10.59 0.99
CA LEU A 84 26.27 10.05 0.86
C LEU A 84 25.38 10.31 2.08
N VAL A 85 25.97 10.63 3.23
CA VAL A 85 25.22 10.88 4.47
C VAL A 85 24.49 12.21 4.39
N GLN A 86 23.26 12.25 4.91
CA GLN A 86 22.58 13.52 5.14
C GLN A 86 23.16 14.21 6.39
N ARG A 87 23.74 15.39 6.21
CA ARG A 87 24.38 16.19 7.24
C ARG A 87 23.35 17.15 7.84
N GLN A 88 22.42 16.60 8.62
CA GLN A 88 21.34 17.39 9.23
C GLN A 88 21.91 18.35 10.29
N ALA A 89 21.80 19.66 10.04
CA ALA A 89 22.20 20.69 10.99
C ALA A 89 21.12 20.98 12.04
N CYS A 90 19.87 20.58 11.77
CA CYS A 90 18.73 20.67 12.70
C CYS A 90 17.92 19.37 12.70
N ALA A 91 16.86 19.32 13.50
CA ALA A 91 16.00 18.13 13.61
C ALA A 91 14.98 17.99 12.45
N ASP A 92 15.03 18.84 11.44
CA ASP A 92 14.18 18.68 10.26
C ASP A 92 14.75 17.58 9.36
N PRO A 93 13.99 16.50 9.08
CA PRO A 93 14.46 15.42 8.20
C PRO A 93 14.71 15.89 6.76
N ARG A 94 14.25 17.09 6.37
CA ARG A 94 14.48 17.68 5.05
C ARG A 94 15.69 18.60 5.01
N CYS A 95 16.41 18.77 6.12
CA CYS A 95 17.59 19.63 6.19
C CYS A 95 18.84 18.87 5.75
N ASP A 96 19.66 19.47 4.90
CA ASP A 96 21.02 19.00 4.65
C ASP A 96 21.94 20.21 4.62
N ASP A 97 22.92 20.24 5.53
CA ASP A 97 23.89 21.34 5.69
C ASP A 97 23.28 22.75 5.74
N GLY A 98 22.07 22.88 6.31
CA GLY A 98 21.37 24.16 6.41
C GLY A 98 20.48 24.52 5.22
N ILE A 99 20.41 23.68 4.20
CA ILE A 99 19.52 23.83 3.04
C ILE A 99 18.33 22.87 3.16
N ARG A 100 17.15 23.31 2.72
CA ARG A 100 15.92 22.51 2.70
C ARG A 100 15.83 21.75 1.38
N LEU A 101 15.85 20.42 1.43
CA LEU A 101 15.95 19.56 0.24
C LEU A 101 14.74 19.68 -0.72
N ASP A 102 13.56 20.00 -0.21
CA ASP A 102 12.32 20.15 -0.98
C ASP A 102 12.13 21.52 -1.64
N THR A 103 12.89 22.56 -1.23
CA THR A 103 12.87 23.89 -1.90
C THR A 103 14.21 24.37 -2.42
N GLY A 104 15.32 23.78 -1.99
CA GLY A 104 16.67 24.30 -2.25
C GLY A 104 16.98 25.62 -1.54
N SER A 105 16.11 26.09 -0.64
CA SER A 105 16.28 27.33 0.11
C SER A 105 16.97 27.10 1.45
N ASP A 106 17.43 28.17 2.10
CA ASP A 106 17.87 28.11 3.49
C ASP A 106 16.80 27.46 4.38
N CYS A 107 17.25 26.61 5.30
CA CYS A 107 16.39 25.90 6.24
C CYS A 107 15.99 26.84 7.38
N PRO A 108 14.71 27.23 7.51
CA PRO A 108 14.27 28.16 8.57
C PRO A 108 14.52 27.58 9.97
N ARG A 109 14.47 26.26 10.12
CA ARG A 109 14.74 25.59 11.39
C ARG A 109 16.23 25.61 11.76
N CYS A 110 17.12 25.70 10.78
CA CYS A 110 18.54 25.94 11.06
C CYS A 110 18.77 27.36 11.56
N GLU A 111 18.05 28.35 11.04
CA GLU A 111 18.09 29.71 11.58
C GLU A 111 17.64 29.73 13.05
N ASP A 112 16.54 29.05 13.39
CA ASP A 112 16.10 28.91 14.79
C ASP A 112 17.19 28.29 15.68
N VAL A 113 17.84 27.22 15.21
CA VAL A 113 18.95 26.57 15.94
C VAL A 113 20.12 27.55 16.12
N VAL A 114 20.46 28.33 15.11
CA VAL A 114 21.51 29.36 15.18
C VAL A 114 21.14 30.42 16.21
N GLN A 115 19.90 30.92 16.20
CA GLN A 115 19.43 31.92 17.17
C GLN A 115 19.46 31.39 18.61
N VAL A 116 19.00 30.16 18.83
CA VAL A 116 19.08 29.49 20.14
C VAL A 116 20.54 29.37 20.60
N ARG A 117 21.45 28.95 19.72
CA ARG A 117 22.89 28.84 20.06
C ARG A 117 23.54 30.19 20.35
N ARG A 118 23.16 31.25 19.61
CA ARG A 118 23.59 32.63 19.88
C ARG A 118 23.11 33.08 21.26
N ALA A 119 21.84 32.85 21.59
CA ALA A 119 21.29 33.18 22.91
C ALA A 119 22.01 32.44 24.05
N TRP A 120 22.31 31.15 23.88
CA TRP A 120 23.08 30.39 24.86
C TRP A 120 24.50 30.92 25.03
N ARG A 121 25.20 31.26 23.95
CA ARG A 121 26.52 31.89 24.01
C ARG A 121 26.50 33.20 24.78
N SER A 122 25.55 34.08 24.48
CA SER A 122 25.41 35.36 25.19
C SER A 122 25.14 35.15 26.68
N ARG A 123 24.26 34.21 27.03
CA ARG A 123 23.96 33.88 28.43
C ARG A 123 25.17 33.29 29.17
N ILE A 124 25.87 32.33 28.58
CA ILE A 124 27.06 31.73 29.18
C ILE A 124 28.15 32.77 29.41
N THR A 125 28.31 33.70 28.47
CA THR A 125 29.26 34.82 28.58
C THR A 125 28.88 35.73 29.74
N ALA A 126 27.61 36.17 29.82
CA ALA A 126 27.13 37.00 30.91
C ALA A 126 27.27 36.32 32.29
N GLU A 127 26.93 35.03 32.39
CA GLU A 127 27.11 34.26 33.62
C GLU A 127 28.60 34.12 34.02
N ALA A 128 29.52 34.03 33.05
CA ALA A 128 30.95 34.01 33.34
C ALA A 128 31.45 35.39 33.83
N ASP A 129 30.96 36.48 33.23
CA ASP A 129 31.26 37.85 33.64
C ASP A 129 30.79 38.14 35.07
N GLU A 130 29.57 37.71 35.42
CA GLU A 130 28.98 37.88 36.75
C GLU A 130 29.70 37.07 37.83
N ARG A 131 30.09 35.83 37.53
CA ARG A 131 30.76 34.93 38.51
C ARG A 131 32.22 35.30 38.75
N MET A 132 32.86 36.02 37.82
CA MET A 132 34.29 36.31 37.88
C MET A 132 34.61 37.79 37.63
N PRO A 133 34.11 38.70 38.49
CA PRO A 133 34.45 40.11 38.39
C PRO A 133 35.96 40.30 38.58
N GLY A 134 36.62 40.95 37.63
CA GLY A 134 38.06 41.23 37.67
C GLY A 134 38.99 40.08 37.22
N ALA A 135 38.45 38.92 36.81
CA ALA A 135 39.28 37.85 36.25
C ALA A 135 39.89 38.24 34.91
N ASP A 136 41.09 37.72 34.65
CA ASP A 136 41.79 37.90 33.38
C ASP A 136 41.03 37.25 32.21
N SER A 137 41.39 37.67 31.00
CA SER A 137 40.72 37.24 29.76
C SER A 137 40.92 35.76 29.42
N ALA A 138 41.97 35.10 29.91
CA ALA A 138 42.23 33.68 29.65
C ALA A 138 41.35 32.81 30.55
N ALA A 139 41.34 33.10 31.86
CA ALA A 139 40.47 32.43 32.82
C ALA A 139 38.99 32.55 32.42
N ARG A 140 38.58 33.71 31.91
CA ARG A 140 37.21 33.93 31.41
C ARG A 140 36.88 33.09 30.17
N ARG A 141 37.81 33.01 29.22
CA ARG A 141 37.64 32.16 28.02
C ARG A 141 37.49 30.69 28.40
N ASP A 142 38.28 30.19 29.35
CA ASP A 142 38.21 28.80 29.79
C ASP A 142 36.85 28.44 30.39
N VAL A 143 36.26 29.34 31.20
CA VAL A 143 34.92 29.15 31.77
C VAL A 143 33.84 29.17 30.69
N ILE A 144 33.92 30.11 29.74
CA ILE A 144 32.98 30.19 28.62
C ILE A 144 33.05 28.91 27.76
N GLU A 145 34.26 28.48 27.40
CA GLU A 145 34.45 27.25 26.64
C GLU A 145 33.93 26.01 27.38
N ALA A 146 34.19 25.92 28.69
CA ALA A 146 33.66 24.82 29.52
C ALA A 146 32.11 24.83 29.54
N GLY A 147 31.49 26.01 29.62
CA GLY A 147 30.04 26.18 29.52
C GLY A 147 29.50 25.74 28.16
N LEU A 148 30.15 26.14 27.07
CA LEU A 148 29.77 25.74 25.72
C LEU A 148 29.94 24.23 25.48
N ARG A 149 31.04 23.63 25.97
CA ARG A 149 31.27 22.18 25.93
C ARG A 149 30.17 21.43 26.68
N ARG A 150 29.80 21.88 27.88
CA ARG A 150 28.70 21.30 28.66
C ARG A 150 27.38 21.38 27.90
N ARG A 151 27.07 22.51 27.27
CA ARG A 151 25.84 22.67 26.47
C ARG A 151 25.81 21.74 25.26
N ALA A 152 26.94 21.59 24.56
CA ALA A 152 27.06 20.69 23.43
C ALA A 152 26.82 19.22 23.82
N LEU A 153 27.28 18.79 25.01
CA LEU A 153 27.01 17.45 25.53
C LEU A 153 25.51 17.21 25.76
N ILE A 154 24.81 18.16 26.38
CA ILE A 154 23.35 18.07 26.60
C ILE A 154 22.61 17.95 25.26
N GLU A 155 22.97 18.78 24.27
CA GLU A 155 22.35 18.71 22.93
C GLU A 155 22.62 17.37 22.21
N ALA A 156 23.81 16.80 22.41
CA ALA A 156 24.17 15.50 21.86
C ALA A 156 23.40 14.33 22.51
N GLU A 157 23.21 14.37 23.83
CA GLU A 157 22.38 13.41 24.57
C GLU A 157 20.92 13.46 24.10
N ASP A 158 20.34 14.66 24.02
CA ASP A 158 18.99 14.87 23.51
C ASP A 158 18.81 14.33 22.09
N ALA A 159 19.82 14.52 21.23
CA ALA A 159 19.83 13.98 19.88
C ALA A 159 19.92 12.44 19.87
N ALA A 160 20.74 11.85 20.75
CA ALA A 160 20.85 10.40 20.89
C ALA A 160 19.54 9.77 21.36
N ILE A 161 18.87 10.38 22.35
CA ILE A 161 17.55 9.93 22.83
C ILE A 161 16.51 9.95 21.70
N ARG A 162 16.50 11.01 20.88
CA ARG A 162 15.58 11.10 19.72
C ARG A 162 15.85 10.00 18.69
N ARG A 163 17.12 9.74 18.35
CA ARG A 163 17.49 8.66 17.42
C ARG A 163 17.06 7.29 17.95
N ALA A 164 17.35 6.98 19.21
CA ALA A 164 16.95 5.73 19.83
C ALA A 164 15.42 5.53 19.81
N LYS A 165 14.64 6.59 20.06
CA LYS A 165 13.17 6.54 19.95
C LYS A 165 12.70 6.28 18.52
N ALA A 166 13.31 6.93 17.53
CA ALA A 166 12.97 6.74 16.12
C ALA A 166 13.29 5.32 15.66
N GLU A 167 14.45 4.78 16.02
CA GLU A 167 14.86 3.40 15.74
C GLU A 167 13.91 2.38 16.39
N ALA A 168 13.52 2.61 17.64
CA ALA A 168 12.56 1.75 18.34
C ALA A 168 11.15 1.78 17.71
N GLU A 169 10.70 2.94 17.24
CA GLU A 169 9.45 3.06 16.49
C GLU A 169 9.52 2.36 15.14
N GLN A 170 10.61 2.53 14.40
CA GLN A 170 10.83 1.84 13.13
C GLN A 170 10.88 0.31 13.31
N GLY A 171 11.59 -0.17 14.34
CA GLY A 171 11.63 -1.60 14.68
C GLY A 171 10.24 -2.15 15.00
N ARG A 172 9.41 -1.40 15.73
CA ARG A 172 8.01 -1.79 15.99
C ARG A 172 7.17 -1.88 14.72
N ARG A 173 7.32 -0.92 13.79
CA ARG A 173 6.62 -0.96 12.49
C ARG A 173 7.05 -2.15 11.64
N GLN A 174 8.35 -2.39 11.54
CA GLN A 174 8.90 -3.53 10.79
C GLN A 174 8.44 -4.86 11.37
N ALA A 175 8.45 -5.01 12.70
CA ALA A 175 7.94 -6.19 13.36
C ALA A 175 6.44 -6.40 13.11
N ALA A 176 5.64 -5.33 13.09
CA ALA A 176 4.21 -5.41 12.79
C ALA A 176 3.95 -5.84 11.34
N CYS A 177 4.68 -5.28 10.37
CA CYS A 177 4.61 -5.71 8.97
C CYS A 177 5.00 -7.19 8.80
N ALA A 178 6.12 -7.60 9.38
CA ALA A 178 6.57 -9.00 9.32
C ALA A 178 5.56 -9.96 9.97
N ALA A 179 4.95 -9.56 11.09
CA ALA A 179 3.90 -10.36 11.74
C ALA A 179 2.63 -10.47 10.88
N ALA A 180 2.23 -9.39 10.19
CA ALA A 180 1.09 -9.42 9.27
C ALA A 180 1.36 -10.32 8.06
N GLU A 181 2.55 -10.23 7.46
CA GLU A 181 2.97 -11.12 6.37
C GLU A 181 2.98 -12.59 6.79
N ALA A 182 3.49 -12.90 7.99
CA ALA A 182 3.50 -14.26 8.53
C ALA A 182 2.08 -14.82 8.74
N ARG A 183 1.11 -13.97 9.16
CA ARG A 183 -0.30 -14.36 9.28
C ARG A 183 -0.91 -14.68 7.92
N VAL A 184 -0.72 -13.81 6.93
CA VAL A 184 -1.20 -14.04 5.55
C VAL A 184 -0.62 -15.34 4.98
N GLN A 185 0.69 -15.57 5.16
CA GLN A 185 1.31 -16.82 4.71
C GLN A 185 0.72 -18.06 5.39
N THR A 186 0.40 -17.95 6.68
CA THR A 186 -0.22 -19.03 7.45
C THR A 186 -1.64 -19.30 6.95
N GLU A 187 -2.44 -18.26 6.76
CA GLU A 187 -3.79 -18.36 6.19
C GLU A 187 -3.77 -18.97 4.79
N HIS A 188 -2.85 -18.54 3.92
CA HIS A 188 -2.67 -19.12 2.59
C HIS A 188 -2.32 -20.61 2.65
N LYS A 189 -1.45 -21.03 3.58
CA LYS A 189 -1.12 -22.44 3.78
C LYS A 189 -2.35 -23.24 4.24
N PHE A 190 -3.13 -22.72 5.17
CA PHE A 190 -4.36 -23.38 5.62
C PHE A 190 -5.41 -23.45 4.51
N ALA A 191 -5.59 -22.38 3.74
CA ALA A 191 -6.50 -22.36 2.59
C ALA A 191 -6.08 -23.39 1.53
N ALA A 192 -4.80 -23.49 1.22
CA ALA A 192 -4.29 -24.50 0.27
C ALA A 192 -4.54 -25.93 0.75
N VAL A 193 -4.39 -26.21 2.05
CA VAL A 193 -4.72 -27.52 2.63
C VAL A 193 -6.22 -27.79 2.56
N ALA A 194 -7.07 -26.82 2.92
CA ALA A 194 -8.52 -26.95 2.85
C ALA A 194 -9.00 -27.19 1.41
N GLU A 195 -8.46 -26.46 0.45
CA GLU A 195 -8.74 -26.64 -0.98
C GLU A 195 -8.28 -28.03 -1.46
N ALA A 196 -7.09 -28.49 -1.05
CA ALA A 196 -6.63 -29.84 -1.40
C ALA A 196 -7.55 -30.94 -0.84
N LEU A 197 -8.08 -30.77 0.38
CA LEU A 197 -9.05 -31.69 0.97
C LEU A 197 -10.37 -31.69 0.19
N LEU A 198 -10.91 -30.52 -0.12
CA LEU A 198 -12.11 -30.40 -0.96
C LEU A 198 -11.88 -31.07 -2.31
N GLN A 199 -10.77 -30.76 -2.98
CA GLN A 199 -10.44 -31.33 -4.27
C GLN A 199 -10.30 -32.85 -4.20
N ALA A 200 -9.83 -33.43 -3.10
CA ALA A 200 -9.71 -34.88 -2.95
C ALA A 200 -11.05 -35.63 -2.89
N GLU A 201 -12.15 -34.95 -2.55
CA GLU A 201 -13.48 -35.55 -2.48
C GLU A 201 -13.89 -36.16 -3.84
N PRO A 202 -14.31 -37.43 -3.87
CA PRO A 202 -14.79 -38.06 -5.08
C PRO A 202 -16.12 -37.46 -5.53
N CYS A 203 -16.47 -37.62 -6.80
CA CYS A 203 -17.75 -37.19 -7.32
C CYS A 203 -18.88 -37.99 -6.66
N ALA A 204 -19.88 -37.30 -6.11
CA ALA A 204 -21.03 -37.89 -5.45
C ALA A 204 -21.87 -38.82 -6.36
N ASP A 205 -21.84 -38.60 -7.68
CA ASP A 205 -22.68 -39.35 -8.63
C ASP A 205 -21.95 -40.53 -9.27
N CYS A 206 -20.71 -40.32 -9.73
CA CYS A 206 -19.98 -41.33 -10.49
C CYS A 206 -18.74 -41.87 -9.77
N GLY A 207 -18.40 -41.36 -8.59
CA GLY A 207 -17.24 -41.80 -7.80
C GLY A 207 -15.88 -41.39 -8.39
N ALA A 208 -15.84 -40.58 -9.45
CA ALA A 208 -14.59 -40.09 -10.03
C ALA A 208 -13.75 -39.39 -8.96
N GLN A 209 -12.47 -39.77 -8.86
CA GLN A 209 -11.58 -39.24 -7.84
C GLN A 209 -11.23 -37.78 -8.10
N ARG A 210 -10.84 -37.08 -7.04
CA ARG A 210 -10.36 -35.70 -7.08
C ARG A 210 -11.31 -34.70 -7.78
N SER A 211 -12.60 -34.73 -7.42
CA SER A 211 -13.65 -34.02 -8.14
C SER A 211 -14.28 -32.86 -7.37
N GLY A 212 -13.82 -32.52 -6.17
CA GLY A 212 -14.45 -31.45 -5.40
C GLY A 212 -15.89 -31.75 -4.97
N GLY A 213 -16.27 -33.04 -4.89
CA GLY A 213 -17.63 -33.49 -4.62
C GLY A 213 -18.54 -33.67 -5.85
N LEU A 214 -18.26 -33.00 -6.97
CA LEU A 214 -19.01 -33.14 -8.24
C LEU A 214 -18.10 -32.92 -9.44
N CYS A 215 -17.86 -33.96 -10.24
CA CYS A 215 -17.06 -33.80 -11.44
C CYS A 215 -17.81 -32.97 -12.49
N GLU A 216 -17.06 -32.30 -13.35
CA GLU A 216 -17.59 -31.42 -14.40
C GLU A 216 -18.73 -32.08 -15.19
N ALA A 217 -18.57 -33.33 -15.64
CA ALA A 217 -19.59 -34.06 -16.40
C ALA A 217 -20.88 -34.35 -15.61
N CYS A 218 -20.78 -34.70 -14.32
CA CYS A 218 -21.94 -34.92 -13.46
C CYS A 218 -22.60 -33.59 -13.06
N GLY A 219 -21.79 -32.55 -12.84
CA GLY A 219 -22.26 -31.18 -12.66
C GLY A 219 -23.13 -30.74 -13.83
N TYR A 220 -22.62 -30.86 -15.06
CA TYR A 220 -23.39 -30.58 -16.27
C TYR A 220 -24.67 -31.42 -16.35
N ARG A 221 -24.61 -32.73 -16.08
CA ARG A 221 -25.81 -33.59 -16.08
C ARG A 221 -26.88 -33.16 -15.07
N ARG A 222 -26.50 -32.69 -13.88
CA ARG A 222 -27.44 -32.16 -12.88
C ARG A 222 -28.03 -30.82 -13.32
N GLU A 223 -27.27 -30.03 -14.07
CA GLU A 223 -27.67 -28.71 -14.53
C GLU A 223 -28.52 -28.76 -15.82
N THR A 224 -28.33 -29.77 -16.68
CA THR A 224 -29.07 -29.93 -17.96
C THR A 224 -30.59 -29.88 -17.79
N PRO A 225 -31.23 -30.57 -16.82
CA PRO A 225 -32.68 -30.49 -16.63
C PRO A 225 -33.16 -29.08 -16.26
N CYS A 226 -32.36 -28.33 -15.50
CA CYS A 226 -32.67 -26.95 -15.14
C CYS A 226 -32.60 -26.03 -16.36
N LEU A 227 -31.55 -26.16 -17.17
CA LEU A 227 -31.40 -25.40 -18.42
C LEU A 227 -32.48 -25.79 -19.46
N ALA A 228 -32.89 -27.06 -19.50
CA ALA A 228 -33.97 -27.53 -20.34
C ALA A 228 -35.34 -27.00 -19.90
N ALA A 229 -35.59 -26.90 -18.59
CA ALA A 229 -36.78 -26.24 -18.05
C ALA A 229 -36.81 -24.74 -18.39
N GLU A 230 -35.65 -24.08 -18.38
CA GLU A 230 -35.50 -22.66 -18.75
C GLU A 230 -35.82 -22.44 -20.22
N ALA A 231 -35.22 -23.23 -21.09
CA ALA A 231 -35.50 -23.22 -22.52
C ALA A 231 -36.98 -23.53 -22.81
N GLY A 232 -37.58 -24.47 -22.06
CA GLY A 232 -39.00 -24.82 -22.16
C GLY A 232 -39.93 -23.66 -21.78
N LEU A 233 -39.63 -22.94 -20.70
CA LEU A 233 -40.39 -21.75 -20.29
C LEU A 233 -40.26 -20.60 -21.28
N ILE A 234 -39.07 -20.39 -21.85
CA ILE A 234 -38.87 -19.40 -22.92
C ILE A 234 -39.70 -19.79 -24.14
N THR A 235 -39.64 -21.06 -24.57
CA THR A 235 -40.41 -21.53 -25.74
C THR A 235 -41.92 -21.40 -25.52
N ALA A 236 -42.43 -21.77 -24.33
CA ALA A 236 -43.83 -21.63 -23.97
C ALA A 236 -44.27 -20.15 -23.94
N ALA A 237 -43.45 -19.26 -23.40
CA ALA A 237 -43.73 -17.82 -23.40
C ALA A 237 -43.80 -17.24 -24.82
N TRP A 238 -42.98 -17.73 -25.75
CA TRP A 238 -42.99 -17.29 -27.16
C TRP A 238 -44.11 -17.93 -27.99
N SER A 239 -44.65 -19.07 -27.56
CA SER A 239 -45.68 -19.82 -28.29
C SER A 239 -47.10 -19.60 -27.74
N ALA A 240 -47.24 -18.83 -26.66
CA ALA A 240 -48.54 -18.53 -26.05
C ALA A 240 -49.44 -17.78 -27.04
N ALA A 241 -50.66 -18.29 -27.24
CA ALA A 241 -51.68 -17.57 -27.99
C ALA A 241 -52.16 -16.38 -27.17
N LEU A 242 -51.68 -15.18 -27.47
CA LEU A 242 -51.98 -13.95 -26.70
C LEU A 242 -53.48 -13.56 -26.70
N GLY A 243 -54.31 -14.20 -27.54
CA GLY A 243 -55.76 -14.04 -27.56
C GLY A 243 -56.53 -15.04 -26.69
N ASP A 244 -55.84 -16.02 -26.09
CA ASP A 244 -56.41 -17.03 -25.21
C ASP A 244 -55.96 -16.78 -23.76
N ALA A 245 -56.92 -16.48 -22.89
CA ALA A 245 -56.65 -16.17 -21.50
C ALA A 245 -56.14 -17.39 -20.71
N ASP A 246 -56.55 -18.61 -21.08
CA ASP A 246 -56.17 -19.83 -20.37
C ASP A 246 -54.71 -20.20 -20.69
N ASP A 247 -54.28 -20.03 -21.95
CA ASP A 247 -52.88 -20.21 -22.36
C ASP A 247 -51.94 -19.20 -21.68
N VAL A 248 -52.35 -17.93 -21.61
CA VAL A 248 -51.57 -16.88 -20.91
C VAL A 248 -51.46 -17.20 -19.41
N GLN A 249 -52.53 -17.70 -18.80
CA GLN A 249 -52.55 -18.04 -17.38
C GLN A 249 -51.73 -19.29 -17.06
N ALA A 250 -51.72 -20.30 -17.95
CA ALA A 250 -50.88 -21.48 -17.82
C ALA A 250 -49.39 -21.14 -17.88
N VAL A 251 -48.98 -20.27 -18.81
CA VAL A 251 -47.60 -19.77 -18.89
C VAL A 251 -47.23 -18.95 -17.66
N ALA A 252 -48.11 -18.06 -17.20
CA ALA A 252 -47.87 -17.25 -16.01
C ALA A 252 -47.67 -18.12 -14.75
N ALA A 253 -48.49 -19.16 -14.57
CA ALA A 253 -48.36 -20.10 -13.46
C ALA A 253 -47.06 -20.91 -13.52
N ALA A 254 -46.66 -21.38 -14.70
CA ALA A 254 -45.41 -22.10 -14.90
C ALA A 254 -44.17 -21.22 -14.61
N VAL A 255 -44.19 -19.96 -15.04
CA VAL A 255 -43.14 -18.98 -14.73
C VAL A 255 -43.08 -18.66 -13.24
N GLN A 256 -44.24 -18.47 -12.58
CA GLN A 256 -44.30 -18.22 -11.14
C GLN A 256 -43.75 -19.39 -10.32
N ALA A 257 -44.06 -20.62 -10.72
CA ALA A 257 -43.57 -21.82 -10.04
C ALA A 257 -42.04 -22.00 -10.17
N ALA A 258 -41.46 -21.60 -11.30
CA ALA A 258 -40.02 -21.74 -11.54
C ALA A 258 -39.17 -20.53 -11.08
N LEU A 259 -39.81 -19.39 -10.82
CA LEU A 259 -39.15 -18.14 -10.45
C LEU A 259 -38.21 -18.25 -9.23
N PRO A 260 -38.55 -18.98 -8.14
CA PRO A 260 -37.67 -19.12 -6.99
C PRO A 260 -36.33 -19.79 -7.32
N ASP A 261 -36.36 -20.85 -8.12
CA ASP A 261 -35.17 -21.59 -8.56
C ASP A 261 -34.26 -20.74 -9.45
N TYR A 262 -34.83 -19.98 -10.39
CA TYR A 262 -34.07 -19.05 -11.21
C TYR A 262 -33.45 -17.94 -10.37
N ARG A 263 -34.20 -17.40 -9.41
CA ARG A 263 -33.70 -16.38 -8.51
C ARG A 263 -32.53 -16.90 -7.69
N GLN A 264 -32.62 -18.11 -7.16
CA GLN A 264 -31.53 -18.72 -6.38
C GLN A 264 -30.27 -18.92 -7.25
N LYS A 265 -30.41 -19.45 -8.47
CA LYS A 265 -29.28 -19.66 -9.40
C LYS A 265 -28.64 -18.35 -9.85
N ALA A 266 -29.44 -17.34 -10.19
CA ALA A 266 -28.96 -16.04 -10.62
C ALA A 266 -28.16 -15.31 -9.52
N LEU A 267 -28.46 -15.58 -8.24
CA LEU A 267 -27.74 -15.00 -7.11
C LEU A 267 -26.49 -15.79 -6.70
N ALA A 268 -26.39 -17.07 -7.08
CA ALA A 268 -25.31 -17.95 -6.64
C ALA A 268 -23.92 -17.44 -7.05
N MET A 269 -23.78 -16.91 -8.27
CA MET A 269 -22.50 -16.38 -8.75
C MET A 269 -22.16 -15.01 -8.16
N PRO A 270 -23.06 -13.99 -8.16
CA PRO A 270 -22.81 -12.71 -7.50
C PRO A 270 -22.54 -12.82 -5.98
N ALA A 271 -23.12 -13.81 -5.29
CA ALA A 271 -22.90 -14.04 -3.86
C ALA A 271 -21.49 -14.51 -3.51
N ARG A 272 -20.71 -15.00 -4.49
CA ARG A 272 -19.32 -15.47 -4.32
C ARG A 272 -18.28 -14.44 -4.76
N THR A 273 -18.70 -13.21 -5.04
CA THR A 273 -17.79 -12.13 -5.43
C THR A 273 -17.04 -11.58 -4.22
N PRO A 274 -15.80 -11.06 -4.40
CA PRO A 274 -15.06 -10.41 -3.32
C PRO A 274 -15.83 -9.28 -2.62
N GLU A 275 -16.64 -8.55 -3.38
CA GLU A 275 -17.50 -7.47 -2.89
C GLU A 275 -18.57 -8.01 -1.94
N ALA A 276 -19.28 -9.08 -2.33
CA ALA A 276 -20.29 -9.73 -1.49
C ALA A 276 -19.68 -10.33 -0.22
N GLU A 277 -18.50 -10.94 -0.32
CA GLU A 277 -17.80 -11.47 0.84
C GLU A 277 -17.30 -10.38 1.78
N ALA A 278 -16.81 -9.26 1.25
CA ALA A 278 -16.35 -8.13 2.06
C ALA A 278 -17.50 -7.53 2.87
N GLU A 279 -18.68 -7.38 2.25
CA GLU A 279 -19.88 -6.92 2.96
C GLU A 279 -20.35 -7.93 4.01
N ALA A 280 -20.27 -9.23 3.72
CA ALA A 280 -20.55 -10.28 4.69
C ALA A 280 -19.65 -10.20 5.92
N ARG A 281 -18.34 -9.99 5.72
CA ARG A 281 -17.36 -9.84 6.80
C ARG A 281 -17.64 -8.59 7.65
N ARG A 282 -18.01 -7.48 7.02
CA ARG A 282 -18.42 -6.25 7.74
C ARG A 282 -19.67 -6.50 8.59
N ALA A 283 -20.71 -7.12 8.04
CA ALA A 283 -21.92 -7.44 8.77
C ALA A 283 -21.66 -8.40 9.94
N TYR A 284 -20.82 -9.41 9.74
CA TYR A 284 -20.39 -10.35 10.79
C TYR A 284 -19.72 -9.62 11.97
N ALA A 285 -18.70 -8.81 11.68
CA ALA A 285 -17.97 -8.06 12.70
C ALA A 285 -18.87 -7.04 13.43
N THR A 286 -19.79 -6.41 12.70
CA THR A 286 -20.77 -5.47 13.27
C THR A 286 -21.70 -6.16 14.26
N GLU A 287 -22.22 -7.34 13.92
CA GLU A 287 -23.08 -8.10 14.81
C GLU A 287 -22.35 -8.61 16.05
N GLN A 288 -21.12 -9.14 15.90
CA GLN A 288 -20.31 -9.53 17.06
C GLN A 288 -20.03 -8.37 18.02
N GLY A 289 -19.90 -7.14 17.50
CA GLY A 289 -19.66 -5.94 18.29
C GLY A 289 -20.87 -5.40 19.06
N ARG A 290 -22.07 -6.00 18.92
CA ARG A 290 -23.27 -5.50 19.60
C ARG A 290 -23.14 -5.57 21.12
N ARG A 291 -23.74 -4.58 21.80
CA ARG A 291 -23.71 -4.43 23.26
C ARG A 291 -24.17 -5.70 24.00
N GLN A 292 -25.16 -6.40 23.47
CA GLN A 292 -25.70 -7.63 24.04
C GLN A 292 -24.75 -8.84 23.97
N TYR A 293 -23.77 -8.83 23.06
CA TYR A 293 -22.76 -9.89 22.91
C TYR A 293 -21.39 -9.50 23.46
N ARG A 294 -21.23 -8.28 24.01
CA ARG A 294 -19.94 -7.77 24.50
C ARG A 294 -19.29 -8.65 25.58
N ARG A 295 -20.08 -9.38 26.38
CA ARG A 295 -19.58 -10.25 27.44
C ARG A 295 -19.11 -11.62 26.92
N ASP A 296 -19.63 -12.05 25.80
CA ASP A 296 -19.32 -13.33 25.17
C ASP A 296 -19.51 -13.24 23.65
N PRO A 297 -18.59 -12.56 22.93
CA PRO A 297 -18.72 -12.30 21.50
C PRO A 297 -18.56 -13.57 20.65
N ASP A 298 -17.91 -14.59 21.21
CA ASP A 298 -17.68 -15.89 20.56
C ASP A 298 -18.70 -16.96 21.01
N GLY A 299 -19.63 -16.58 21.88
CA GLY A 299 -20.69 -17.46 22.37
C GLY A 299 -21.59 -17.97 21.24
N PRO A 300 -22.25 -19.13 21.41
CA PRO A 300 -23.03 -19.78 20.35
C PRO A 300 -24.14 -18.90 19.79
N LEU A 301 -24.77 -18.07 20.64
CA LEU A 301 -25.80 -17.11 20.24
C LEU A 301 -25.24 -15.94 19.42
N ALA A 302 -24.09 -15.39 19.82
CA ALA A 302 -23.42 -14.31 19.10
C ALA A 302 -22.92 -14.80 17.74
N ALA A 303 -22.31 -16.00 17.70
CA ALA A 303 -21.84 -16.62 16.47
C ALA A 303 -22.98 -16.96 15.49
N ALA A 304 -24.13 -17.43 15.98
CA ALA A 304 -25.30 -17.69 15.14
C ALA A 304 -25.89 -16.40 14.55
N ALA A 305 -26.07 -15.37 15.37
CA ALA A 305 -26.57 -14.07 14.92
C ALA A 305 -25.63 -13.41 13.89
N ALA A 306 -24.32 -13.44 14.13
CA ALA A 306 -23.33 -12.91 13.21
C ALA A 306 -23.29 -13.67 11.87
N ARG A 307 -23.41 -15.01 11.89
CA ARG A 307 -23.53 -15.83 10.66
C ARG A 307 -24.77 -15.48 9.86
N GLN A 308 -25.92 -15.37 10.51
CA GLN A 308 -27.17 -15.01 9.85
C GLN A 308 -27.09 -13.61 9.21
N ALA A 309 -26.53 -12.63 9.91
CA ALA A 309 -26.36 -11.28 9.35
C ALA A 309 -25.38 -11.26 8.18
N ALA A 310 -24.30 -12.04 8.25
CA ALA A 310 -23.37 -12.20 7.14
C ALA A 310 -24.04 -12.80 5.90
N GLU A 311 -24.85 -13.85 6.07
CA GLU A 311 -25.62 -14.44 4.97
C GLU A 311 -26.60 -13.45 4.33
N GLN A 312 -27.38 -12.75 5.15
CA GLN A 312 -28.31 -11.73 4.64
C GLN A 312 -27.57 -10.59 3.92
N ALA A 313 -26.39 -10.21 4.40
CA ALA A 313 -25.56 -9.19 3.76
C ALA A 313 -25.01 -9.66 2.41
N ARG A 314 -24.57 -10.92 2.30
CA ARG A 314 -24.20 -11.53 0.99
C ARG A 314 -25.36 -11.51 0.03
N GLU A 315 -26.53 -11.95 0.47
CA GLU A 315 -27.73 -12.04 -0.37
C GLU A 315 -28.16 -10.66 -0.90
N ARG A 316 -28.21 -9.64 -0.03
CA ARG A 316 -28.52 -8.26 -0.46
C ARG A 316 -27.49 -7.72 -1.45
N THR A 317 -26.21 -8.00 -1.23
CA THR A 317 -25.14 -7.55 -2.12
C THR A 317 -25.22 -8.26 -3.46
N ALA A 318 -25.44 -9.57 -3.46
CA ALA A 318 -25.68 -10.36 -4.68
C ALA A 318 -26.85 -9.81 -5.49
N HIS A 319 -27.94 -9.43 -4.82
CA HIS A 319 -29.08 -8.78 -5.43
C HIS A 319 -28.72 -7.44 -6.09
N HIS A 320 -27.98 -6.59 -5.39
CA HIS A 320 -27.54 -5.30 -5.92
C HIS A 320 -26.61 -5.44 -7.13
N LEU A 321 -25.65 -6.36 -7.05
CA LEU A 321 -24.72 -6.65 -8.15
C LEU A 321 -25.45 -7.20 -9.38
N LEU A 322 -26.42 -8.10 -9.18
CA LEU A 322 -27.24 -8.62 -10.26
C LEU A 322 -28.07 -7.51 -10.92
N ALA A 323 -28.72 -6.66 -10.13
CA ALA A 323 -29.49 -5.53 -10.65
C ALA A 323 -28.62 -4.59 -11.50
N THR A 324 -27.45 -4.22 -10.98
CA THR A 324 -26.46 -3.38 -11.68
C THR A 324 -26.03 -4.02 -13.00
N ARG A 325 -25.75 -5.33 -13.00
CA ARG A 325 -25.33 -6.05 -14.21
C ARG A 325 -26.45 -6.09 -15.26
N LEU A 326 -27.70 -6.27 -14.84
CA LEU A 326 -28.85 -6.25 -15.74
C LEU A 326 -29.07 -4.87 -16.36
N GLU A 327 -28.86 -3.78 -15.62
CA GLU A 327 -28.92 -2.42 -16.16
C GLU A 327 -27.85 -2.19 -17.24
N GLN A 328 -26.61 -2.59 -16.98
CA GLN A 328 -25.52 -2.52 -17.96
C GLN A 328 -25.85 -3.30 -19.24
N LEU A 329 -26.40 -4.51 -19.11
CA LEU A 329 -26.79 -5.31 -20.27
C LEU A 329 -27.90 -4.64 -21.10
N ARG A 330 -28.89 -4.04 -20.44
CA ARG A 330 -29.96 -3.28 -21.13
C ARG A 330 -29.43 -2.05 -21.86
N GLU A 331 -28.44 -1.36 -21.31
CA GLU A 331 -27.77 -0.24 -21.98
C GLU A 331 -27.01 -0.71 -23.22
N LEU A 332 -26.28 -1.82 -23.12
CA LEU A 332 -25.57 -2.43 -24.25
C LEU A 332 -26.53 -2.86 -25.36
N GLU A 333 -27.66 -3.49 -25.02
CA GLU A 333 -28.68 -3.87 -26.00
C GLU A 333 -29.33 -2.66 -26.68
N ARG A 334 -29.67 -1.60 -25.92
CA ARG A 334 -30.18 -0.35 -26.49
C ARG A 334 -29.20 0.25 -27.49
N GLY A 335 -27.91 0.27 -27.16
CA GLY A 335 -26.85 0.71 -28.07
C GLY A 335 -26.77 -0.15 -29.33
N ARG A 336 -26.87 -1.48 -29.20
CA ARG A 336 -26.84 -2.42 -30.33
C ARG A 336 -28.04 -2.23 -31.27
N ILE A 337 -29.24 -2.05 -30.73
CA ILE A 337 -30.46 -1.83 -31.51
C ILE A 337 -30.40 -0.48 -32.24
N ALA A 338 -29.93 0.58 -31.57
CA ALA A 338 -29.74 1.89 -32.19
C ALA A 338 -28.74 1.84 -33.36
N ALA A 339 -27.66 1.08 -33.23
CA ALA A 339 -26.67 0.88 -34.30
C ALA A 339 -27.19 0.01 -35.46
N ALA A 340 -28.09 -0.93 -35.19
CA ALA A 340 -28.68 -1.82 -36.19
C ALA A 340 -29.88 -1.22 -36.94
N THR A 341 -30.42 -0.08 -36.48
CA THR A 341 -31.53 0.60 -37.16
C THR A 341 -31.00 1.29 -38.41
N PRO A 342 -31.36 0.86 -39.64
CA PRO A 342 -30.83 1.45 -40.85
C PRO A 342 -31.24 2.92 -40.94
N ARG A 343 -30.26 3.79 -41.22
CA ARG A 343 -30.48 5.22 -41.46
C ARG A 343 -31.56 5.38 -42.54
N PRO A 344 -32.61 6.20 -42.33
CA PRO A 344 -33.62 6.41 -43.36
C PRO A 344 -32.93 6.90 -44.64
N ARG A 345 -33.25 6.26 -45.78
CA ARG A 345 -32.84 6.72 -47.12
C ARG A 345 -33.53 8.06 -47.40
N SER A 346 -32.97 9.14 -46.90
CA SER A 346 -33.29 10.48 -47.40
C SER A 346 -32.35 10.81 -48.55
N GLU A 347 -32.96 11.00 -49.72
CA GLU A 347 -32.51 11.88 -50.79
C GLU A 347 -31.25 11.45 -51.56
N ARG A 348 -31.48 10.56 -52.52
CA ARG A 348 -30.73 10.55 -53.78
C ARG A 348 -31.59 11.32 -54.79
N THR A 349 -31.39 12.63 -54.87
CA THR A 349 -31.87 13.48 -55.96
C THR A 349 -30.66 13.94 -56.77
N ASP A 350 -30.64 13.49 -58.02
CA ASP A 350 -30.08 14.08 -59.26
C ASP A 350 -28.74 14.82 -59.24
#